data_AF-A0A3D5YFF9-F1
#
_entry.id   AF-A0A3D5YFF9-F1
#
_cell.length_a   1.000
_cell.length_b   1.000
_cell.length_c   1.000
_cell.angle_alpha   90.00
_cell.angle_beta   90.00
_cell.angle_gamma   90.00
#
_symmetry.space_group_name_H-M   'P 1'
#
loop_
_entity.id
_entity.type
_entity.pdbx_description
1 polymer ?
#
loop_
_entity_poly.entity_id
_entity_poly.type
_entity_poly.pdbx_seq_one_letter_code
_entity_poly.pdbx_strand_id
1 'polypeptide(L)'
;MEARAQLVKQEFSRLAHLQQEMAMIVEALTEYALHISWLDVFSSQALLAKQYRYTKPTITEHHQIEIIEGRHPVIEHFLPQDQQFIPNTLNFGDHDDFLHVIT
;
A
#
# COMPACT_ATOMS: atom_id res chain seq x y z
N MET A 1 -33.24 43.20 -1.93
CA MET A 1 -32.03 42.74 -1.21
C MET A 1 -32.38 41.80 -0.05
N GLU A 2 -33.43 42.06 0.75
CA GLU A 2 -33.83 41.21 1.90
C GLU A 2 -34.20 39.75 1.54
N ALA A 3 -34.97 39.51 0.48
CA ALA A 3 -35.36 38.14 0.09
C ALA A 3 -34.15 37.23 -0.20
N ARG A 4 -33.07 37.80 -0.75
CA ARG A 4 -31.82 37.07 -1.05
C ARG A 4 -31.06 36.76 0.24
N ALA A 5 -31.03 37.69 1.19
CA ALA A 5 -30.42 37.46 2.50
C ALA A 5 -31.19 36.39 3.30
N GLN A 6 -32.52 36.36 3.20
CA GLN A 6 -33.37 35.33 3.82
C GLN A 6 -33.07 33.94 3.25
N LEU A 7 -32.91 33.82 1.93
CA LEU A 7 -32.56 32.55 1.27
C LEU A 7 -31.19 32.04 1.72
N VAL A 8 -30.17 32.90 1.74
CA VAL A 8 -28.82 32.53 2.21
C VAL A 8 -28.84 32.06 3.67
N LYS A 9 -29.63 32.73 4.52
CA LYS A 9 -29.78 32.33 5.93
C LYS A 9 -30.44 30.95 6.07
N GLN A 10 -31.45 30.64 5.26
CA GLN A 10 -32.09 29.33 5.25
C GLN A 10 -31.14 28.23 4.76
N GLU A 11 -30.34 28.51 3.73
CA GLU A 11 -29.34 27.58 3.20
C GLU A 11 -28.27 27.26 4.25
N PHE A 12 -27.75 28.28 4.93
CA PHE A 12 -26.77 28.09 6.00
C PHE A 12 -27.33 27.25 7.16
N SER A 13 -28.59 27.50 7.56
CA SER A 13 -29.25 26.71 8.60
C SER A 13 -29.43 25.24 8.20
N ARG A 14 -29.74 24.96 6.93
CA ARG A 14 -29.86 23.59 6.43
C ARG A 14 -28.51 22.88 6.40
N LEU A 15 -27.46 23.57 5.96
CA LEU A 15 -26.11 23.01 5.92
C LEU A 15 -25.58 22.70 7.33
N ALA A 16 -25.80 23.60 8.29
CA ALA A 16 -25.44 23.36 9.69
C ALA A 16 -26.19 22.15 10.29
N HIS A 17 -27.46 21.95 9.92
CA HIS A 17 -28.23 20.79 10.35
C HIS A 17 -27.66 19.48 9.79
N LEU A 18 -27.34 19.44 8.49
CA LEU A 18 -26.69 18.29 7.85
C LEU A 18 -25.33 17.99 8.50
N GLN A 19 -24.54 19.02 8.82
CA GLN A 19 -23.26 18.83 9.51
C GLN A 19 -23.42 18.20 10.89
N GLN A 20 -24.46 18.57 11.64
CA GLN A 20 -24.78 17.92 12.92
C GLN A 20 -25.18 16.46 12.75
N GLU A 21 -26.03 16.16 11.76
CA GLU A 21 -26.41 14.77 11.46
C GLU A 21 -25.19 13.93 11.05
N MET A 22 -24.32 14.48 10.20
CA MET A 22 -23.07 13.82 9.81
C MET A 22 -22.11 13.63 10.98
N ALA A 23 -22.02 14.61 11.89
CA ALA A 23 -21.16 14.50 13.07
C ALA A 23 -21.56 13.33 13.98
N MET A 24 -22.84 12.95 14.00
CA MET A 24 -23.31 11.79 14.78
C MET A 24 -22.87 10.44 14.20
N ILE A 25 -22.51 10.39 12.91
CA ILE A 25 -22.13 9.14 12.22
C ILE A 25 -20.68 9.12 11.74
N VAL A 26 -19.92 10.19 11.98
CA VAL A 26 -18.57 10.36 11.43
C VAL A 26 -17.63 9.25 11.88
N GLU A 27 -17.72 8.81 13.13
CA GLU A 27 -16.88 7.74 13.68
C GLU A 27 -17.08 6.43 12.89
N ALA A 28 -18.34 6.01 12.71
CA ALA A 28 -18.68 4.83 11.92
C ALA A 28 -18.22 4.95 10.46
N LEU A 29 -18.38 6.12 9.83
CA LEU A 29 -17.90 6.36 8.48
C LEU A 29 -16.38 6.25 8.38
N THR A 30 -15.65 6.76 9.36
CA THR A 30 -14.18 6.66 9.39
C THR A 30 -13.70 5.23 9.61
N GLU A 31 -14.41 4.45 10.43
CA GLU A 31 -14.12 3.02 10.61
C GLU A 31 -14.31 2.24 9.31
N TYR A 32 -15.42 2.47 8.60
CA TYR A 32 -15.63 1.86 7.30
C TYR A 32 -14.59 2.27 6.26
N ALA A 33 -14.22 3.56 6.23
CA ALA A 33 -13.16 4.04 5.35
C ALA A 33 -11.81 3.36 5.64
N LEU A 34 -11.50 3.10 6.91
CA LEU A 34 -10.30 2.36 7.31
C LEU A 34 -10.35 0.90 6.84
N HIS A 35 -11.50 0.22 6.95
CA HIS A 35 -11.61 -1.14 6.43
C HIS A 35 -11.48 -1.19 4.91
N ILE A 36 -12.06 -0.22 4.20
CA ILE A 36 -11.93 -0.10 2.75
C ILE A 36 -10.47 0.14 2.35
N SER A 37 -9.73 0.97 3.09
CA SER A 37 -8.32 1.23 2.79
C SER A 37 -7.44 -0.01 2.96
N TRP A 38 -7.70 -0.83 3.99
CA TRP A 38 -7.03 -2.13 4.13
C TRP A 38 -7.34 -3.09 2.98
N LEU A 39 -8.61 -3.15 2.56
CA LEU A 39 -9.02 -3.96 1.41
C LEU A 39 -8.30 -3.53 0.13
N ASP A 40 -8.16 -2.23 -0.11
CA ASP A 40 -7.43 -1.69 -1.25
C ASP A 40 -5.95 -2.11 -1.22
N VAL A 41 -5.28 -1.91 -0.09
CA VAL A 41 -3.88 -2.27 0.11
C VAL A 41 -3.64 -3.77 -0.10
N PHE A 42 -4.46 -4.64 0.49
CA PHE A 42 -4.29 -6.09 0.35
C PHE A 42 -4.61 -6.59 -1.06
N SER A 43 -5.67 -6.05 -1.68
CA SER A 43 -6.06 -6.44 -3.04
C SER A 43 -5.00 -6.01 -4.06
N SER A 44 -4.47 -4.79 -3.90
CA SER A 44 -3.39 -4.26 -4.74
C SER A 44 -2.11 -5.09 -4.60
N GLN A 45 -1.71 -5.46 -3.37
CA GLN A 45 -0.54 -6.33 -3.15
C GLN A 45 -0.73 -7.74 -3.73
N ALA A 46 -1.92 -8.33 -3.58
CA ALA A 46 -2.22 -9.65 -4.14
C ALA A 46 -2.16 -9.63 -5.67
N LEU A 47 -2.68 -8.57 -6.30
CA LEU A 47 -2.60 -8.37 -7.74
C LEU A 47 -1.14 -8.27 -8.21
N LEU A 48 -0.32 -7.44 -7.56
CA LEU A 48 1.11 -7.30 -7.88
C LEU A 48 1.86 -8.62 -7.71
N ALA A 49 1.61 -9.34 -6.61
CA ALA A 49 2.25 -10.62 -6.35
C ALA A 49 1.93 -11.65 -7.45
N LYS A 50 0.67 -11.71 -7.91
CA LYS A 50 0.29 -12.58 -9.02
C LYS A 50 0.91 -12.14 -10.34
N GLN A 51 0.81 -10.84 -10.67
CA GLN A 51 1.29 -10.29 -11.93
C GLN A 51 2.79 -10.46 -12.09
N TYR A 52 3.56 -10.21 -11.03
CA TYR A 52 5.02 -10.24 -11.04
C TYR A 52 5.62 -11.53 -10.47
N ARG A 53 4.78 -12.52 -10.15
CA ARG A 53 5.18 -13.81 -9.58
C ARG A 53 6.03 -13.66 -8.32
N TYR A 54 5.62 -12.78 -7.42
CA TYR A 54 6.25 -12.67 -6.10
C TYR A 54 5.80 -13.83 -5.21
N THR A 55 6.70 -14.23 -4.31
CA THR A 55 6.46 -15.27 -3.33
C THR A 55 6.39 -14.64 -1.95
N LYS A 56 5.51 -15.14 -1.09
CA LYS A 56 5.40 -14.70 0.30
C LYS A 56 6.70 -15.09 1.04
N PRO A 57 7.45 -14.14 1.63
CA PRO A 57 8.63 -14.47 2.41
C PRO A 57 8.26 -15.12 3.76
N THR A 58 9.19 -15.89 4.30
CA THR A 58 9.13 -16.38 5.68
C THR A 58 9.88 -15.38 6.56
N ILE A 59 9.20 -14.83 7.57
CA ILE A 59 9.82 -13.91 8.53
C ILE A 59 10.27 -14.72 9.75
N THR A 60 11.52 -14.55 10.15
CA THR A 60 12.13 -15.20 11.32
C THR A 60 12.73 -14.15 12.26
N GLU A 61 13.04 -14.55 13.50
CA GLU A 61 13.73 -13.69 14.47
C GLU A 61 15.26 -13.72 14.31
N HIS A 62 15.77 -14.52 13.37
CA HIS A 62 17.20 -14.62 13.10
C HIS A 62 17.66 -13.47 12.21
N HIS A 63 18.92 -13.06 12.37
CA HIS A 63 19.53 -12.01 11.55
C HIS A 63 20.05 -12.57 10.22
N GLN A 64 19.22 -13.40 9.56
CA GLN A 64 19.55 -14.10 8.34
C GLN A 64 18.69 -13.61 7.18
N ILE A 65 19.30 -13.47 6.01
CA ILE A 65 18.60 -13.16 4.75
C ILE A 65 18.92 -14.29 3.77
N GLU A 66 17.87 -15.00 3.36
CA GLU A 66 17.93 -15.98 2.28
C GLU A 66 17.02 -15.52 1.13
N ILE A 67 17.61 -15.34 -0.05
CA ILE A 67 16.91 -15.01 -1.29
C ILE A 67 17.28 -16.08 -2.30
N ILE A 68 16.29 -16.81 -2.81
CA ILE A 68 16.47 -17.84 -3.85
C ILE A 68 15.89 -17.31 -5.16
N GLU A 69 16.69 -17.31 -6.23
CA GLU A 69 16.29 -16.81 -7.56
C GLU A 69 15.66 -15.39 -7.47
N GLY A 70 16.32 -14.51 -6.71
CA GLY A 70 15.90 -13.15 -6.46
C GLY A 70 15.95 -12.29 -7.72
N ARG A 71 14.91 -11.49 -7.94
CA ARG A 71 14.78 -10.58 -9.09
C ARG A 71 14.68 -9.14 -8.61
N HIS A 72 15.28 -8.22 -9.34
CA HIS A 72 15.16 -6.80 -9.01
C HIS A 72 13.78 -6.28 -9.45
N PRO A 73 12.92 -5.82 -8.52
CA PRO A 73 11.49 -5.54 -8.81
C PRO A 73 11.26 -4.38 -9.78
N VAL A 74 12.22 -3.45 -9.89
CA VAL A 74 12.16 -2.36 -10.87
C VAL A 74 12.83 -2.75 -12.19
N ILE A 75 14.14 -3.04 -12.18
CA ILE A 75 14.95 -3.26 -13.38
C ILE A 75 14.33 -4.29 -14.34
N GLU A 76 13.77 -5.40 -13.85
CA GLU A 76 13.18 -6.44 -14.72
C GLU A 76 12.06 -5.91 -15.64
N HIS A 77 11.35 -4.85 -15.22
CA HIS A 77 10.26 -4.23 -15.99
C HIS A 77 10.74 -3.25 -17.06
N PHE A 78 11.99 -2.80 -16.97
CA PHE A 78 12.57 -1.80 -17.88
C PHE A 78 13.59 -2.39 -18.86
N LEU A 79 13.83 -3.71 -18.80
CA LEU A 79 14.69 -4.38 -19.76
C LEU A 79 14.04 -4.39 -21.17
N PRO A 80 14.84 -4.26 -22.23
CA PRO A 80 14.39 -4.50 -23.60
C PRO A 80 13.70 -5.87 -23.75
N GLN A 81 12.77 -6.01 -24.69
CA GLN A 81 12.00 -7.25 -24.88
C GLN A 81 12.86 -8.48 -25.22
N ASP A 82 14.04 -8.25 -25.78
CA ASP A 82 15.04 -9.28 -26.11
C ASP A 82 15.96 -9.65 -24.94
N GLN A 83 15.82 -8.97 -23.79
CA GLN A 83 16.63 -9.21 -22.60
C GLN A 83 15.76 -9.64 -21.42
N GLN A 84 16.22 -10.65 -20.68
CA GLN A 84 15.60 -11.09 -19.43
C GLN A 84 16.54 -10.83 -18.26
N PHE A 85 15.98 -10.47 -17.12
CA PHE A 85 16.75 -10.33 -15.88
C PHE A 85 17.21 -11.73 -15.44
N ILE A 86 18.50 -11.88 -15.12
CA ILE A 86 19.06 -13.13 -14.59
C ILE A 86 18.90 -13.11 -13.06
N PRO A 87 18.08 -14.00 -12.48
CA PRO A 87 17.87 -14.04 -11.03
C PRO A 87 19.15 -14.43 -10.28
N ASN A 88 19.30 -13.92 -9.05
CA ASN A 88 20.45 -14.19 -8.20
C ASN A 88 20.03 -14.71 -6.82
N THR A 89 20.81 -15.63 -6.27
CA THR A 89 20.62 -16.18 -4.92
C THR A 89 21.57 -15.49 -3.95
N LEU A 90 21.11 -15.24 -2.72
CA LEU A 90 21.87 -14.66 -1.62
C LEU A 90 21.59 -15.45 -0.34
N ASN A 91 22.65 -15.84 0.38
CA ASN A 91 22.57 -16.24 1.78
C ASN A 91 23.50 -15.32 2.56
N PHE A 92 22.99 -14.70 3.63
CA PHE A 92 23.72 -13.72 4.42
C PHE A 92 23.31 -13.81 5.88
N GLY A 93 24.27 -13.67 6.80
CA GLY A 93 24.04 -13.65 8.25
C GLY A 93 23.97 -15.03 8.92
N ASP A 94 24.17 -16.10 8.16
CA ASP A 94 24.37 -17.45 8.70
C ASP A 94 25.87 -17.70 8.97
N HIS A 95 26.21 -18.49 9.99
CA HIS A 95 27.59 -18.94 10.27
C HIS A 95 28.72 -17.88 10.20
N ASP A 96 28.52 -16.70 10.83
CA ASP A 96 29.46 -15.56 10.82
C ASP A 96 29.67 -14.87 9.46
N ASP A 97 28.82 -15.15 8.46
CA ASP A 97 28.86 -14.52 7.14
C ASP A 97 28.17 -13.14 7.13
N PHE A 98 28.86 -12.13 7.66
CA PHE A 98 28.35 -10.77 7.79
C PHE A 98 28.93 -9.78 6.76
N LEU A 99 29.83 -10.22 5.87
CA LEU A 99 30.45 -9.34 4.88
C LEU A 99 30.70 -10.08 3.57
N HIS A 100 30.03 -9.64 2.50
CA HIS A 100 30.29 -10.07 1.14
C HIS A 100 31.06 -8.97 0.39
N VAL A 101 32.21 -9.32 -0.17
CA VAL A 101 32.98 -8.41 -1.05
C VAL A 101 32.69 -8.80 -2.51
N ILE A 102 32.10 -7.87 -3.26
CA ILE A 102 31.79 -8.03 -4.70
C ILE A 102 32.80 -7.19 -5.49
N THR A 103 33.53 -7.83 -6.41
CA THR A 103 34.55 -7.18 -7.27
C THR A 103 34.17 -7.20 -8.73
#